data_AF-A0A3D5E1T6-F1
#
_entry.id   AF-A0A3D5E1T6-F1
#
_cell.length_a   1.000
_cell.length_b   1.000
_cell.length_c   1.000
_cell.angle_alpha   90.00
_cell.angle_beta   90.00
_cell.angle_gamma   90.00
#
_symmetry.space_group_name_H-M   'P 1'
#
loop_
_entity.id
_entity.type
_entity.pdbx_description
1 polymer ?
#
loop_
_entity_poly.entity_id
_entity_poly.type
_entity_poly.pdbx_seq_one_letter_code
_entity_poly.pdbx_strand_id
1 'polypeptide(L)'
;MAADTAHKSRPPLVLALGQVRYQLVVLLRSPLGFFLSIVIPLLLLVSLNVIMPGGPVGGLGYAQWLTPAMCAFCLLNACYVTTITSLVLAREEGILKR
;
A
#
# COMPACT_ATOMS: atom_id res chain seq x y z
N MET A 1 1.30 20.05 44.94
CA MET A 1 -0.13 19.82 44.66
C MET A 1 -0.42 20.38 43.28
N ALA A 2 -0.23 19.58 42.22
CA ALA A 2 -0.55 20.00 40.84
C ALA A 2 -0.69 18.75 39.94
N ALA A 3 -1.96 18.40 39.70
CA ALA A 3 -2.52 17.63 38.59
C ALA A 3 -1.67 16.49 37.97
N ASP A 4 -1.88 15.29 38.51
CA ASP A 4 -1.74 14.03 37.78
C ASP A 4 -2.75 14.04 36.62
N THR A 5 -2.32 14.51 35.45
CA THR A 5 -3.16 14.48 34.25
C THR A 5 -3.21 13.03 33.79
N ALA A 6 -4.26 12.33 34.23
CA ALA A 6 -4.61 11.00 33.78
C ALA A 6 -4.64 10.99 32.24
N HIS A 7 -3.52 10.58 31.62
CA HIS A 7 -3.42 10.40 30.19
C HIS A 7 -4.36 9.25 29.88
N LYS A 8 -5.59 9.60 29.45
CA LYS A 8 -6.60 8.64 29.04
C LYS A 8 -6.06 7.92 27.82
N SER A 9 -5.29 6.87 28.09
CA SER A 9 -4.53 6.11 27.10
C SER A 9 -5.53 5.54 26.12
N ARG A 10 -5.68 6.22 24.97
CA ARG A 10 -6.58 5.75 23.92
C ARG A 10 -6.06 4.38 23.50
N PRO A 11 -6.95 3.37 23.35
CA PRO A 11 -6.50 2.03 23.02
C PRO A 11 -5.64 2.09 21.75
N PRO A 12 -4.46 1.47 21.73
CA PRO A 12 -3.48 1.60 20.65
C PRO A 12 -4.05 1.17 19.29
N LEU A 13 -5.04 0.27 19.30
CA LEU A 13 -5.78 -0.15 18.11
C LEU A 13 -6.57 0.98 17.45
N VAL A 14 -7.13 1.91 18.23
CA VAL A 14 -7.88 3.06 17.69
C VAL A 14 -6.93 4.08 17.05
N LEU A 15 -5.72 4.22 17.60
CA LEU A 15 -4.67 5.05 16.99
C LEU A 15 -4.17 4.42 15.68
N ALA A 16 -3.94 3.11 15.67
CA ALA A 16 -3.55 2.38 14.47
C ALA A 16 -4.63 2.46 13.37
N LEU A 17 -5.91 2.29 13.71
CA LEU A 17 -7.02 2.45 12.76
C LEU A 17 -7.12 3.87 12.21
N GLY A 18 -6.90 4.89 13.05
CA GLY A 18 -6.83 6.28 12.62
C GLY A 18 -5.71 6.51 11.61
N GLN A 19 -4.54 5.91 11.85
CA GLN A 19 -3.39 5.99 10.95
C GLN A 19 -3.64 5.28 9.61
N VAL A 20 -4.23 4.08 9.64
CA VAL A 20 -4.62 3.34 8.42
C VAL A 20 -5.61 4.15 7.60
N ARG A 21 -6.62 4.74 8.24
CA ARG A 21 -7.61 5.58 7.55
C ARG A 21 -6.95 6.82 6.93
N TYR A 22 -6.03 7.47 7.65
CA TYR A 22 -5.29 8.61 7.13
C TYR A 22 -4.47 8.23 5.90
N GLN A 23 -3.70 7.13 5.97
CA GLN A 23 -2.92 6.63 4.83
C GLN A 23 -3.80 6.25 3.64
N LEU A 24 -4.97 5.66 3.87
CA LEU A 24 -5.92 5.33 2.80
C LEU A 24 -6.46 6.58 2.11
N VAL A 25 -6.78 7.63 2.87
CA VAL A 25 -7.25 8.91 2.33
C VAL A 25 -6.14 9.63 1.54
N VAL A 26 -4.90 9.60 2.04
CA VAL A 26 -3.74 10.16 1.34
C VAL A 26 -3.47 9.41 0.04
N LEU A 27 -3.53 8.07 0.07
CA LEU A 27 -3.39 7.25 -1.14
C LEU A 27 -4.48 7.58 -2.17
N LEU A 28 -5.74 7.70 -1.75
CA LEU A 28 -6.85 8.09 -2.62
C LEU A 28 -6.73 9.53 -3.15
N ARG A 29 -6.12 10.44 -2.39
CA ARG A 29 -5.86 11.83 -2.82
C ARG A 29 -4.63 11.99 -3.70
N SER A 30 -3.73 11.02 -3.72
CA SER A 30 -2.52 11.01 -4.53
C SER A 30 -2.70 10.06 -5.72
N PRO A 31 -3.44 10.49 -6.77
CA PRO A 31 -3.78 9.65 -7.91
C PRO A 31 -2.54 9.08 -8.60
N LEU A 32 -1.43 9.82 -8.60
CA LEU A 32 -0.17 9.41 -9.23
C LEU A 32 0.49 8.23 -8.48
N GLY A 33 0.46 8.22 -7.15
CA GLY A 33 1.00 7.12 -6.34
C GLY A 33 0.19 5.84 -6.47
N PHE A 34 -1.14 5.97 -6.48
CA PHE A 34 -2.05 4.86 -6.75
C PHE A 34 -1.83 4.28 -8.17
N PHE A 35 -1.68 5.15 -9.17
CA PHE A 35 -1.47 4.73 -10.55
C PHE A 35 -0.14 3.98 -10.73
N LEU A 36 0.96 4.50 -10.20
CA LEU A 36 2.26 3.82 -10.29
C LEU A 36 2.30 2.50 -9.50
N SER A 37 1.71 2.46 -8.30
CA SER A 37 1.79 1.26 -7.45
C SER A 37 0.85 0.12 -7.86
N ILE A 38 -0.27 0.42 -8.54
CA ILE A 38 -1.28 -0.60 -8.89
C ILE A 38 -1.45 -0.76 -10.41
N VAL A 39 -1.46 0.34 -11.17
CA VAL A 39 -1.75 0.27 -12.61
C VAL A 39 -0.55 -0.27 -13.39
N ILE A 40 0.68 0.11 -13.04
CA ILE A 40 1.88 -0.45 -13.68
C ILE A 40 1.98 -1.97 -13.52
N PRO A 41 1.88 -2.56 -12.32
CA PRO A 41 1.93 -4.01 -12.20
C PRO A 41 0.76 -4.73 -12.86
N LEU A 42 -0.44 -4.13 -12.89
CA LEU A 42 -1.56 -4.67 -13.65
C LEU A 42 -1.29 -4.66 -15.15
N LEU A 43 -0.77 -3.56 -15.69
CA LEU A 43 -0.39 -3.47 -17.10
C LEU A 43 0.70 -4.49 -17.44
N LEU A 44 1.65 -4.72 -16.54
CA LEU A 44 2.66 -5.76 -16.69
C LEU A 44 2.03 -7.16 -16.71
N LEU A 45 1.09 -7.47 -15.80
CA LEU A 45 0.37 -8.75 -15.80
C LEU A 45 -0.37 -8.98 -17.11
N VAL A 46 -1.11 -7.97 -17.60
CA VAL A 46 -1.85 -8.05 -18.85
C VAL A 46 -0.89 -8.24 -20.02
N SER A 47 0.21 -7.48 -20.06
CA SER A 47 1.23 -7.60 -21.10
C SER A 47 1.89 -8.96 -21.11
N LEU A 48 2.24 -9.52 -19.94
CA LEU A 48 2.82 -10.85 -19.80
C LEU A 48 1.84 -11.94 -20.23
N ASN A 49 0.55 -11.78 -19.94
CA ASN A 49 -0.48 -12.71 -20.41
C ASN A 49 -0.63 -12.70 -21.94
N VAL A 50 -0.50 -11.54 -22.58
CA VAL A 50 -0.55 -11.41 -24.04
C VAL A 50 0.73 -11.95 -24.71
N ILE A 51 1.90 -11.69 -24.10
CA ILE A 51 3.22 -12.07 -24.64
C ILE A 51 3.50 -13.58 -24.47
N MET A 52 3.04 -14.18 -23.37
CA MET A 52 3.12 -15.63 -23.15
C MET A 52 1.73 -16.27 -23.25
N PRO A 53 1.24 -16.57 -24.47
CA PRO A 53 0.05 -17.37 -24.67
C PRO A 53 0.29 -18.86 -24.37
N GLY A 54 1.42 -19.19 -23.73
CA GLY A 54 1.82 -20.55 -23.39
C GLY A 54 0.76 -21.22 -22.55
N GLY A 55 0.32 -22.39 -23.03
CA GLY A 55 -0.79 -23.18 -22.52
C GLY A 55 -0.75 -23.47 -21.02
N PRO A 56 -1.82 -24.08 -20.50
CA PRO A 56 -2.11 -24.09 -19.07
C PRO A 56 -0.94 -24.61 -18.24
N VAL A 57 -0.44 -23.77 -17.32
CA VAL A 57 0.60 -24.15 -16.36
C VAL A 57 -0.08 -24.95 -15.27
N GLY A 58 0.09 -26.28 -15.29
CA GLY A 58 -0.56 -27.18 -14.33
C GLY A 58 -2.09 -27.28 -14.48
N GLY A 59 -2.64 -27.05 -15.68
CA GLY A 59 -4.09 -27.13 -15.94
C GLY A 59 -4.86 -25.83 -15.73
N LEU A 60 -4.22 -24.76 -15.22
CA LEU A 60 -4.80 -23.42 -15.08
C LEU A 60 -4.26 -22.45 -16.14
N GLY A 61 -5.08 -21.47 -16.54
CA GLY A 61 -4.64 -20.42 -17.44
C GLY A 61 -3.49 -19.61 -16.84
N TYR A 62 -2.52 -19.20 -17.66
CA TYR A 62 -1.33 -18.45 -17.22
C TYR A 62 -1.67 -17.22 -16.36
N ALA A 63 -2.77 -16.52 -16.68
CA ALA A 63 -3.28 -15.42 -15.86
C ALA A 63 -3.65 -15.84 -14.43
N GLN A 64 -4.31 -16.99 -14.23
CA GLN A 64 -4.72 -17.47 -12.91
C GLN A 64 -3.50 -17.85 -12.05
N TRP A 65 -2.46 -18.40 -12.67
CA TRP A 65 -1.21 -18.71 -11.99
C TRP A 65 -0.43 -17.45 -11.58
N LEU A 66 -0.43 -16.41 -12.42
CA LEU A 66 0.29 -15.16 -12.17
C LEU A 66 -0.47 -14.19 -11.22
N THR A 67 -1.80 -14.31 -11.14
CA THR A 67 -2.66 -13.46 -10.30
C THR A 67 -2.21 -13.38 -8.83
N PRO A 68 -1.96 -14.48 -8.10
CA PRO A 68 -1.53 -14.39 -6.70
C PRO A 68 -0.19 -13.68 -6.51
N ALA A 69 0.76 -13.84 -7.44
CA ALA A 69 2.04 -13.12 -7.39
C ALA A 69 1.83 -11.60 -7.57
N MET A 70 0.92 -11.21 -8.46
CA MET A 70 0.59 -9.80 -8.70
C MET A 70 -0.23 -9.19 -7.56
N CYS A 71 -1.09 -9.98 -6.91
CA CYS A 71 -1.77 -9.57 -5.67
C CYS A 71 -0.75 -9.29 -4.56
N ALA A 72 0.23 -10.18 -4.35
CA ALA A 72 1.31 -9.96 -3.38
C ALA A 72 2.14 -8.72 -3.71
N PHE A 73 2.48 -8.52 -4.99
CA PHE A 73 3.19 -7.33 -5.44
C PHE A 73 2.41 -6.03 -5.17
N CYS A 74 1.11 -6.00 -5.48
CA CYS A 74 0.26 -4.85 -5.20
C CYS A 74 0.15 -4.58 -3.70
N LEU A 75 -0.02 -5.63 -2.89
CA LEU A 75 -0.07 -5.53 -1.42
C LEU A 75 1.22 -4.95 -0.85
N LEU A 76 2.38 -5.44 -1.29
CA LEU A 76 3.67 -4.94 -0.83
C LEU A 76 3.87 -3.47 -1.22
N ASN A 77 3.53 -3.08 -2.44
CA ASN A 77 3.64 -1.69 -2.87
C ASN A 77 2.73 -0.76 -2.07
N ALA A 78 1.45 -1.13 -1.90
CA ALA A 78 0.50 -0.32 -1.16
C ALA A 78 0.86 -0.21 0.35
N CYS A 79 1.28 -1.31 0.97
CA CYS A 79 1.56 -1.35 2.41
C CYS A 79 2.93 -0.80 2.78
N TYR A 80 3.97 -1.00 1.96
CA TYR A 80 5.33 -0.56 2.27
C TYR A 80 5.74 0.68 1.50
N VAL A 81 5.65 0.67 0.17
CA VAL A 81 6.21 1.76 -0.64
C VAL A 81 5.44 3.05 -0.38
N THR A 82 4.11 3.01 -0.46
CA THR A 82 3.30 4.22 -0.20
C THR A 82 3.50 4.77 1.22
N THR A 83 3.62 3.90 2.22
CA THR A 83 3.75 4.32 3.63
C THR A 83 5.13 4.91 3.91
N ILE A 84 6.20 4.30 3.38
CA ILE A 84 7.56 4.82 3.48
C ILE A 84 7.65 6.18 2.76
N THR A 85 7.15 6.30 1.53
CA THR A 85 7.17 7.57 0.81
C THR A 85 6.43 8.67 1.57
N SER A 86 5.24 8.37 2.10
CA SER A 86 4.47 9.33 2.89
C SER A 86 5.20 9.77 4.17
N LEU A 87 5.92 8.84 4.82
CA LEU A 87 6.73 9.14 5.99
C LEU A 87 7.94 10.02 5.64
N VAL A 88 8.62 9.73 4.53
CA VAL A 88 9.76 10.52 4.05
C VAL A 88 9.31 11.94 3.72
N LEU A 89 8.22 12.11 2.98
CA LEU A 89 7.65 13.42 2.66
C LEU A 89 7.31 14.22 3.92
N ALA A 90 6.65 13.60 4.90
CA ALA A 90 6.31 14.26 6.16
C ALA A 90 7.55 14.63 7.01
N ARG A 91 8.67 13.91 6.84
CA ARG A 91 9.96 14.25 7.47
C ARG A 91 10.67 15.39 6.72
N GLU A 92 10.55 15.45 5.40
CA GLU A 92 11.10 16.54 4.58
C GLU A 92 10.36 17.87 4.82
N GLU A 93 9.04 17.82 4.98
CA GLU A 93 8.20 18.98 5.31
C GLU A 93 8.38 19.46 6.78
N GLY A 94 9.18 18.77 7.59
CA GLY A 94 9.45 19.13 8.98
C GLY A 94 8.27 18.89 9.94
N ILE A 95 7.24 18.16 9.51
CA ILE A 95 6.07 17.79 10.32
C ILE A 95 6.48 16.75 11.37
N LEU A 96 7.32 15.79 11.00
CA LEU A 96 7.94 14.86 11.94
C LEU A 96 9.31 15.37 12.38
N LYS A 97 9.63 15.13 13.66
CA LYS A 97 10.94 15.40 14.24
C LYS A 97 12.01 14.66 13.44
N ARG A 98 13.01 15.39 12.95
CA ARG A 98 14.09 14.86 12.10
C ARG A 98 14.88 13.78 12.81
#